data_AF-A0A0R3C407-F1
#
_entry.id   AF-A0A0R3C407-F1
#
_cell.length_a   1.000
_cell.length_b   1.000
_cell.length_c   1.000
_cell.angle_alpha   90.00
_cell.angle_beta   90.00
_cell.angle_gamma   90.00
#
_symmetry.space_group_name_H-M   'P 1'
#
loop_
_entity.id
_entity.type
_entity.pdbx_description
1 polymer ?
#
loop_
_entity_poly.entity_id
_entity_poly.type
_entity_poly.pdbx_seq_one_letter_code
_entity_poly.pdbx_strand_id
1 'polypeptide(L)'
;METTQHSHDVDENHEVWLAQILPQHERLAPIVQSLLEGMLQKEEIEYLSVTSRVKEHSEALKKIARKQYRDPQAELTDLSGIRVVTFLEAQVSAISKLIRTLFEIDQKNSLDRTAIIGLDRLGYRSTHFVCTLGKRRSSLPEYKALGGLKFEIQIRTVLQHAWAELAHDRSFKFAVALPTKIERKLNLYSGMLEIVDTAFDEISREIDAYKASFKHKSLRQISHAEIDSISLERFLTEISASWESPLKAGHMDIATEEVKQFGISTIGELQALASDQFLHKYQSKLDSDSGIGFIRLLMLYGDIDRYFQRVSPQWGTAPQAAFDFLLTKYGAAKLSGLLKKHKIEIRKQETSTPE
;
A
#
# COMPACT_ATOMS: atom_id res chain seq x y z
N MET A 1 57.25 -16.96 -13.64
CA MET A 1 56.52 -17.44 -14.84
C MET A 1 55.36 -18.36 -14.47
N GLU A 2 55.44 -19.18 -13.42
CA GLU A 2 54.30 -20.02 -12.96
C GLU A 2 53.12 -19.23 -12.37
N THR A 3 53.34 -18.08 -11.72
CA THR A 3 52.26 -17.29 -11.09
C THR A 3 51.30 -16.62 -12.07
N THR A 4 51.78 -16.24 -13.27
CA THR A 4 50.96 -15.58 -14.30
C THR A 4 50.10 -16.57 -15.08
N GLN A 5 50.56 -17.82 -15.19
CA GLN A 5 49.86 -18.89 -15.89
C GLN A 5 48.75 -19.46 -15.00
N HIS A 6 49.00 -19.60 -13.69
CA HIS A 6 48.00 -20.01 -12.71
C HIS A 6 46.85 -18.99 -12.54
N SER A 7 47.10 -17.68 -12.67
CA SER A 7 46.03 -16.67 -12.63
C SER A 7 45.17 -16.66 -13.90
N HIS A 8 45.78 -16.88 -15.06
CA HIS A 8 45.05 -16.95 -16.33
C HIS A 8 44.14 -18.18 -16.42
N ASP A 9 44.60 -19.36 -15.98
CA ASP A 9 43.81 -20.59 -15.98
C ASP A 9 42.60 -20.53 -15.02
N VAL A 10 42.74 -19.82 -13.89
CA VAL A 10 41.64 -19.64 -12.91
C VAL A 10 40.55 -18.70 -13.46
N ASP A 11 40.96 -17.62 -14.13
CA ASP A 11 40.01 -16.67 -14.74
C ASP A 11 39.24 -17.30 -15.92
N GLU A 12 39.90 -18.11 -16.75
CA GLU A 12 39.25 -18.82 -17.87
C GLU A 12 38.24 -19.87 -17.37
N ASN A 13 38.54 -20.56 -16.27
CA ASN A 13 37.60 -21.50 -15.64
C ASN A 13 36.34 -20.81 -15.06
N HIS A 14 36.48 -19.61 -14.49
CA HIS A 14 35.34 -18.84 -14.00
C HIS A 14 34.43 -18.33 -15.11
N GLU A 15 35.02 -17.91 -16.23
CA GLU A 15 34.30 -17.46 -17.42
C GLU A 15 33.47 -18.59 -18.05
N VAL A 16 34.06 -19.78 -18.23
CA VAL A 16 33.35 -20.97 -18.74
C VAL A 16 32.21 -21.37 -17.81
N TRP A 17 32.44 -21.40 -16.49
CA TRP A 17 31.41 -21.73 -15.52
C TRP A 17 30.24 -20.71 -15.53
N LEU A 18 30.55 -19.41 -15.56
CA LEU A 18 29.52 -18.35 -15.60
C LEU A 18 28.65 -18.47 -16.85
N ALA A 19 29.25 -18.68 -18.02
CA ALA A 19 28.52 -18.86 -19.27
C ALA A 19 27.57 -20.07 -19.23
N GLN A 20 27.93 -21.14 -18.50
CA GLN A 20 27.09 -22.33 -18.35
C GLN A 20 25.93 -22.12 -17.36
N ILE A 21 26.13 -21.37 -16.28
CA ILE A 21 25.13 -21.23 -15.21
C ILE A 21 24.14 -20.08 -15.43
N LEU A 22 24.55 -19.01 -16.11
CA LEU A 22 23.70 -17.82 -16.35
C LEU A 22 22.35 -18.13 -17.02
N PRO A 23 22.26 -19.00 -18.05
CA PRO A 23 20.97 -19.36 -18.64
C PRO A 23 19.99 -20.00 -17.63
N GLN A 24 20.49 -20.70 -16.61
CA GLN A 24 19.64 -21.23 -15.54
C GLN A 24 19.15 -20.13 -14.60
N HIS A 25 20.00 -19.13 -14.31
CA HIS A 25 19.63 -17.95 -13.53
C HIS A 25 18.62 -17.04 -14.25
N GLU A 26 18.71 -16.92 -15.57
CA GLU A 26 17.73 -16.24 -16.45
C GLU A 26 16.35 -16.88 -16.38
N ARG A 27 16.29 -18.20 -16.18
CA ARG A 27 15.03 -18.91 -15.93
C ARG A 27 14.57 -18.77 -14.48
N LEU A 28 15.49 -18.86 -13.52
CA LEU A 28 15.19 -18.85 -12.09
C LEU A 28 14.60 -17.50 -11.63
N ALA A 29 15.21 -16.39 -12.04
CA ALA A 29 14.84 -15.04 -11.59
C ALA A 29 13.34 -14.70 -11.80
N PRO A 30 12.76 -14.83 -13.01
CA PRO A 30 11.34 -14.57 -13.23
C PRO A 30 10.42 -15.56 -12.49
N ILE A 31 10.83 -16.83 -12.36
CA ILE A 31 10.06 -17.84 -11.59
C ILE A 31 9.93 -17.41 -10.13
N VAL A 32 11.04 -17.02 -9.50
CA VAL A 32 11.04 -16.57 -8.10
C VAL A 32 10.23 -15.28 -7.94
N GLN A 33 10.34 -14.35 -8.89
CA GLN A 33 9.51 -13.13 -8.91
C GLN A 33 8.02 -13.49 -8.93
N SER A 34 7.56 -14.26 -9.91
CA SER A 34 6.14 -14.62 -10.04
C SER A 34 5.62 -15.40 -8.84
N LEU A 35 6.44 -16.30 -8.27
CA LEU A 35 6.07 -17.02 -7.06
C LEU A 35 5.91 -16.08 -5.88
N LEU A 36 6.82 -15.13 -5.71
CA LEU A 36 6.77 -14.18 -4.61
C LEU A 36 5.58 -13.24 -4.76
N GLU A 37 5.36 -12.66 -5.95
CA GLU A 37 4.21 -11.81 -6.26
C GLU A 37 2.87 -12.54 -5.98
N GLY A 38 2.72 -13.78 -6.46
CA GLY A 38 1.50 -14.56 -6.24
C GLY A 38 1.24 -14.85 -4.76
N MET A 39 2.30 -15.07 -3.96
CA MET A 39 2.16 -15.27 -2.52
C MET A 39 1.88 -13.96 -1.77
N LEU A 40 2.46 -12.83 -2.19
CA LEU A 40 2.14 -11.52 -1.61
C LEU A 40 0.68 -11.14 -1.83
N GLN A 41 0.15 -11.36 -3.04
CA GLN A 41 -1.25 -11.11 -3.35
C GLN A 41 -2.19 -12.02 -2.55
N LYS A 42 -1.84 -13.31 -2.43
CA LYS A 42 -2.64 -14.27 -1.65
C LYS A 42 -2.73 -13.90 -0.17
N GLU A 43 -1.62 -13.43 0.42
CA GLU A 43 -1.56 -13.03 1.82
C GLU A 43 -2.01 -11.56 2.03
N GLU A 44 -2.52 -10.90 0.98
CA GLU A 44 -2.96 -9.50 0.99
C GLU A 44 -1.89 -8.52 1.51
N ILE A 45 -0.61 -8.83 1.27
CA ILE A 45 0.51 -7.97 1.66
C ILE A 45 0.71 -6.94 0.56
N GLU A 46 0.49 -5.66 0.89
CA GLU A 46 0.74 -4.56 -0.03
C GLU A 46 2.23 -4.38 -0.36
N TYR A 47 2.50 -4.09 -1.63
CA TYR A 47 3.83 -3.78 -2.14
C TYR A 47 3.72 -2.77 -3.29
N LEU A 48 4.79 -1.99 -3.51
CA LEU A 48 4.88 -1.07 -4.64
C LEU A 48 5.30 -1.82 -5.91
N SER A 49 6.33 -2.66 -5.82
CA SER A 49 6.81 -3.44 -6.95
C SER A 49 7.62 -4.66 -6.52
N VAL A 50 7.58 -5.70 -7.36
CA VAL A 50 8.56 -6.79 -7.35
C VAL A 50 9.24 -6.80 -8.70
N THR A 51 10.56 -6.85 -8.70
CA THR A 51 11.35 -6.90 -9.93
C THR A 51 12.44 -7.95 -9.77
N SER A 52 12.79 -8.62 -10.86
CA SER A 52 13.93 -9.52 -10.90
C SER A 52 14.95 -9.04 -11.91
N ARG A 53 16.21 -9.38 -11.65
CA ARG A 53 17.33 -9.13 -12.56
C ARG A 53 18.30 -10.29 -12.47
N VAL A 54 18.94 -10.56 -13.59
CA VAL A 54 20.14 -11.41 -13.63
C VAL A 54 21.35 -10.53 -13.82
N LYS A 55 22.44 -10.85 -13.13
CA LYS A 55 23.68 -10.11 -13.24
C LYS A 55 24.33 -10.39 -14.58
N GLU A 56 24.71 -9.31 -15.26
CA GLU A 56 25.50 -9.38 -16.49
C GLU A 56 26.82 -10.12 -16.29
N HIS A 57 27.23 -10.91 -17.29
CA HIS A 57 28.45 -11.72 -17.25
C HIS A 57 29.69 -10.91 -16.86
N SER A 58 29.89 -9.74 -17.47
CA SER A 58 31.02 -8.86 -17.19
C SER A 58 31.01 -8.30 -15.76
N GLU A 59 29.83 -8.00 -15.21
CA GLU A 59 29.68 -7.51 -13.83
C GLU A 59 29.88 -8.62 -12.80
N ALA A 60 29.53 -9.87 -13.14
CA ALA A 60 29.84 -11.04 -12.33
C ALA A 60 31.36 -11.25 -12.22
N LEU A 61 32.09 -11.27 -13.34
CA LEU A 61 33.55 -11.39 -13.37
C LEU A 61 34.24 -10.25 -12.59
N LYS A 62 33.84 -8.99 -12.81
CA LYS A 62 34.36 -7.85 -12.04
C LYS A 62 34.14 -8.04 -10.53
N LYS A 63 32.98 -8.57 -10.12
CA LYS A 63 32.69 -8.83 -8.70
C LYS A 63 33.58 -9.93 -8.14
N ILE A 64 33.79 -11.02 -8.88
CA ILE A 64 34.68 -12.13 -8.49
C ILE A 64 36.10 -11.59 -8.25
N ALA A 65 36.66 -10.87 -9.22
CA ALA A 65 38.00 -10.29 -9.12
C ALA A 65 38.12 -9.31 -7.95
N ARG A 66 37.14 -8.40 -7.81
CA ARG A 66 37.13 -7.39 -6.73
C ARG A 66 37.03 -8.01 -5.34
N LYS A 67 36.24 -9.08 -5.17
CA LYS A 67 36.03 -9.74 -3.88
C LYS A 67 37.03 -10.85 -3.60
N GLN A 68 37.85 -11.22 -4.58
CA GLN A 68 38.86 -12.27 -4.50
C GLN A 68 38.26 -13.59 -4.00
N TYR A 69 37.10 -13.96 -4.56
CA TYR A 69 36.44 -15.22 -4.22
C TYR A 69 37.33 -16.41 -4.59
N ARG A 70 37.44 -17.36 -3.67
CA ARG A 70 38.20 -18.60 -3.85
C ARG A 70 37.34 -19.68 -4.50
N ASP A 71 36.04 -19.65 -4.22
CA ASP A 71 35.04 -20.50 -4.83
C ASP A 71 33.82 -19.64 -5.23
N PRO A 72 33.86 -19.02 -6.42
CA PRO A 72 32.75 -18.22 -6.92
C PRO A 72 31.42 -18.97 -6.99
N GLN A 73 31.42 -20.30 -7.14
CA GLN A 73 30.18 -21.06 -7.22
C GLN A 73 29.42 -21.05 -5.88
N ALA A 74 30.14 -21.12 -4.77
CA ALA A 74 29.57 -21.05 -3.43
C ALA A 74 29.36 -19.61 -2.94
N GLU A 75 30.24 -18.68 -3.33
CA GLU A 75 30.35 -17.31 -2.80
C GLU A 75 29.57 -16.25 -3.61
N LEU A 76 29.34 -16.45 -4.91
CA LEU A 76 28.59 -15.53 -5.75
C LEU A 76 27.08 -15.79 -5.67
N THR A 77 26.45 -15.28 -4.62
CA THR A 77 25.06 -15.61 -4.27
C THR A 77 23.98 -14.75 -4.95
N ASP A 78 24.38 -13.69 -5.67
CA ASP A 78 23.51 -12.67 -6.24
C ASP A 78 23.57 -12.62 -7.77
N LEU A 79 23.67 -13.78 -8.42
CA LEU A 79 23.50 -13.92 -9.87
C LEU A 79 22.04 -13.67 -10.27
N SER A 80 21.09 -14.25 -9.54
CA SER A 80 19.67 -13.88 -9.59
C SER A 80 19.34 -12.97 -8.40
N GLY A 81 18.89 -11.76 -8.68
CA GLY A 81 18.45 -10.80 -7.67
C GLY A 81 16.98 -10.48 -7.84
N ILE A 82 16.22 -10.56 -6.75
CA ILE A 82 14.81 -10.15 -6.66
C ILE A 82 14.75 -8.96 -5.72
N ARG A 83 14.07 -7.90 -6.13
CA ARG A 83 13.85 -6.70 -5.34
C ARG A 83 12.36 -6.52 -5.09
N VAL A 84 12.01 -6.41 -3.82
CA VAL A 84 10.67 -6.08 -3.37
C VAL A 84 10.71 -4.68 -2.77
N VAL A 85 9.91 -3.78 -3.31
CA VAL A 85 9.74 -2.42 -2.77
C VAL A 85 8.38 -2.34 -2.10
N THR A 86 8.35 -1.95 -0.83
CA THR A 86 7.16 -1.80 0.01
C THR A 86 6.95 -0.33 0.38
N PHE A 87 5.76 0.01 0.88
CA PHE A 87 5.45 1.36 1.36
C PHE A 87 5.98 1.59 2.78
N LEU A 88 5.90 0.55 3.61
CA LEU A 88 6.08 0.59 5.06
C LEU A 88 7.03 -0.50 5.55
N GLU A 89 7.60 -0.32 6.74
CA GLU A 89 8.48 -1.29 7.42
C GLU A 89 7.70 -2.50 7.92
N ALA A 90 6.46 -2.30 8.35
CA ALA A 90 5.56 -3.40 8.72
C ALA A 90 5.45 -4.45 7.59
N GLN A 91 5.39 -4.00 6.33
CA GLN A 91 5.39 -4.87 5.15
C GLN A 91 6.75 -5.56 4.97
N VAL A 92 7.88 -4.86 5.16
CA VAL A 92 9.21 -5.50 5.12
C VAL A 92 9.29 -6.67 6.10
N SER A 93 8.77 -6.50 7.32
CA SER A 93 8.70 -7.55 8.34
C SER A 93 7.78 -8.70 7.93
N ALA A 94 6.58 -8.41 7.40
CA ALA A 94 5.65 -9.42 6.92
C ALA A 94 6.24 -10.28 5.79
N ILE A 95 6.88 -9.63 4.80
CA ILE A 95 7.53 -10.31 3.67
C ILE A 95 8.73 -11.13 4.14
N SER A 96 9.50 -10.64 5.11
CA SER A 96 10.62 -11.39 5.70
C SER A 96 10.14 -12.70 6.33
N LYS A 97 9.01 -12.68 7.05
CA LYS A 97 8.38 -13.89 7.60
C LYS A 97 7.87 -14.82 6.50
N LEU A 98 7.27 -14.26 5.44
CA LEU A 98 6.79 -15.03 4.30
C LEU A 98 7.96 -15.76 3.59
N ILE A 99 9.06 -15.07 3.30
CA ILE A 99 10.26 -15.65 2.67
C ILE A 99 10.81 -16.83 3.47
N ARG A 100 10.85 -16.71 4.80
CA ARG A 100 11.28 -17.80 5.71
C ARG A 100 10.42 -19.06 5.60
N THR A 101 9.15 -18.90 5.27
CA THR A 101 8.22 -20.02 5.03
C THR A 101 8.33 -20.54 3.60
N LEU A 102 8.60 -19.65 2.64
CA LEU A 102 8.62 -19.99 1.23
C LEU A 102 9.91 -20.69 0.82
N PHE A 103 11.08 -20.29 1.31
CA PHE A 103 12.37 -20.69 0.75
C PHE A 103 13.32 -21.24 1.81
N GLU A 104 14.32 -22.01 1.36
CA GLU A 104 15.44 -22.39 2.23
C GLU A 104 16.45 -21.24 2.27
N ILE A 105 16.73 -20.72 3.46
CA ILE A 105 17.60 -19.54 3.66
C ILE A 105 19.02 -19.98 3.99
N ASP A 106 19.98 -19.42 3.24
CA ASP A 106 21.40 -19.43 3.59
C ASP A 106 21.66 -18.34 4.63
N GLN A 107 21.55 -18.70 5.92
CA GLN A 107 21.68 -17.76 7.03
C GLN A 107 23.06 -17.10 7.09
N LYS A 108 24.11 -17.78 6.62
CA LYS A 108 25.49 -17.26 6.64
C LYS A 108 25.64 -16.07 5.69
N ASN A 109 24.93 -16.11 4.56
CA ASN A 109 25.01 -15.10 3.50
C ASN A 109 23.84 -14.11 3.51
N SER A 110 22.89 -14.28 4.44
CA SER A 110 21.75 -13.38 4.62
C SER A 110 22.07 -12.28 5.63
N LEU A 111 21.51 -11.10 5.41
CA LEU A 111 21.56 -9.98 6.36
C LEU A 111 20.12 -9.62 6.72
N ASP A 112 19.62 -10.24 7.79
CA ASP A 112 18.39 -9.79 8.43
C ASP A 112 18.72 -8.63 9.38
N ARG A 113 17.96 -7.55 9.28
CA ARG A 113 18.05 -6.36 10.17
C ARG A 113 18.05 -6.71 11.67
N THR A 114 17.55 -7.88 12.05
CA THR A 114 17.60 -8.35 13.43
C THR A 114 18.99 -8.69 13.95
N ALA A 115 20.00 -8.84 13.09
CA ALA A 115 21.37 -9.13 13.49
C ALA A 115 22.31 -7.93 13.28
N ILE A 116 22.60 -7.24 14.39
CA ILE A 116 23.79 -6.41 14.62
C ILE A 116 23.78 -5.06 13.87
N ILE A 117 23.12 -4.09 14.47
CA ILE A 117 23.51 -2.68 14.31
C ILE A 117 24.79 -2.50 15.11
N GLY A 118 25.94 -2.49 14.44
CA GLY A 118 27.14 -1.89 15.00
C GLY A 118 26.91 -0.40 15.20
N LEU A 119 27.17 0.10 16.41
CA LEU A 119 26.93 1.49 16.87
C LEU A 119 27.51 2.60 15.98
N ASP A 120 28.37 2.27 15.01
CA ASP A 120 29.23 3.24 14.31
C ASP A 120 28.91 3.40 12.82
N ARG A 121 27.88 2.72 12.30
CA ARG A 121 27.46 2.83 10.89
C ARG A 121 25.94 2.89 10.75
N LEU A 122 25.40 4.10 10.84
CA LEU A 122 24.03 4.41 10.43
C LEU A 122 23.93 4.28 8.91
N GLY A 123 23.59 3.08 8.45
CA GLY A 123 23.26 2.83 7.06
C GLY A 123 21.79 2.48 6.98
N TYR A 124 21.01 3.34 6.33
CA TYR A 124 19.63 3.07 5.97
C TYR A 124 19.61 1.95 4.92
N ARG A 125 19.59 0.71 5.42
CA ARG A 125 19.92 -0.50 4.69
C ARG A 125 18.72 -1.41 4.56
N SER A 126 18.70 -2.12 3.45
CA SER A 126 17.66 -3.07 3.07
C SER A 126 17.82 -4.39 3.83
N THR A 127 16.75 -5.16 3.91
CA THR A 127 16.79 -6.55 4.37
C THR A 127 17.15 -7.47 3.21
N HIS A 128 18.13 -8.35 3.40
CA HIS A 128 18.64 -9.23 2.34
C HIS A 128 18.56 -10.70 2.77
N PHE A 129 17.94 -11.52 1.93
CA PHE A 129 17.91 -12.97 2.08
C PHE A 129 18.62 -13.63 0.92
N VAL A 130 19.55 -14.53 1.21
CA VAL A 130 20.07 -15.46 0.21
C VAL A 130 19.33 -16.78 0.38
N CYS A 131 18.73 -17.25 -0.71
CA CYS A 131 17.79 -18.36 -0.69
C CYS A 131 18.09 -19.38 -1.79
N THR A 132 17.56 -20.60 -1.61
CA THR A 132 17.34 -21.57 -2.69
C THR A 132 15.85 -21.93 -2.74
N LEU A 133 15.41 -22.61 -3.82
CA LEU A 133 14.00 -23.04 -3.96
C LEU A 133 13.57 -24.05 -2.87
N GLY A 134 14.54 -24.68 -2.20
CA GLY A 134 14.36 -25.68 -1.17
C GLY A 134 14.00 -27.06 -1.71
N LYS A 135 14.16 -28.10 -0.88
CA LYS A 135 14.02 -29.51 -1.28
C LYS A 135 12.65 -29.83 -1.90
N ARG A 136 11.57 -29.27 -1.33
CA ARG A 136 10.19 -29.54 -1.77
C ARG A 136 9.91 -29.05 -3.19
N ARG A 137 10.39 -27.86 -3.58
CA ARG A 137 10.23 -27.39 -4.96
C ARG A 137 11.23 -28.05 -5.88
N SER A 138 12.45 -28.28 -5.40
CA SER A 138 13.50 -28.95 -6.17
C SER A 138 13.16 -30.40 -6.55
N SER A 139 12.23 -31.05 -5.86
CA SER A 139 11.72 -32.38 -6.24
C SER A 139 10.71 -32.35 -7.39
N LEU A 140 10.17 -31.18 -7.75
CA LEU A 140 9.25 -31.04 -8.88
C LEU A 140 10.04 -31.08 -10.20
N PRO A 141 9.58 -31.83 -11.23
CA PRO A 141 10.30 -32.00 -12.49
C PRO A 141 10.72 -30.68 -13.15
N GLU A 142 9.86 -29.67 -13.10
CA GLU A 142 10.07 -28.34 -13.69
C GLU A 142 11.18 -27.52 -13.00
N TYR A 143 11.47 -27.80 -11.72
CA TYR A 143 12.46 -27.06 -10.93
C TYR A 143 13.71 -27.86 -10.59
N LYS A 144 13.78 -29.14 -10.98
CA LYS A 144 14.90 -30.04 -10.66
C LYS A 144 16.27 -29.45 -11.04
N ALA A 145 16.35 -28.81 -12.21
CA ALA A 145 17.57 -28.17 -12.70
C ALA A 145 17.92 -26.83 -12.00
N LEU A 146 16.98 -26.26 -11.24
CA LEU A 146 17.13 -24.95 -10.60
C LEU A 146 17.29 -25.05 -9.07
N GLY A 147 17.07 -26.24 -8.49
CA GLY A 147 16.95 -26.42 -7.05
C GLY A 147 18.18 -26.04 -6.22
N GLY A 148 19.38 -26.22 -6.79
CA GLY A 148 20.65 -25.88 -6.14
C GLY A 148 21.10 -24.43 -6.32
N LEU A 149 20.40 -23.66 -7.14
CA LEU A 149 20.80 -22.29 -7.46
C LEU A 149 20.42 -21.34 -6.32
N LYS A 150 21.37 -20.46 -5.98
CA LYS A 150 21.14 -19.38 -5.01
C LYS A 150 20.59 -18.14 -5.70
N PHE A 151 19.72 -17.43 -4.99
CA PHE A 151 19.23 -16.11 -5.40
C PHE A 151 19.14 -15.19 -4.18
N GLU A 152 19.31 -13.90 -4.41
CA GLU A 152 19.19 -12.88 -3.37
C GLU A 152 17.83 -12.18 -3.48
N ILE A 153 17.08 -12.10 -2.39
CA ILE A 153 15.90 -11.24 -2.26
C ILE A 153 16.26 -10.03 -1.40
N GLN A 154 16.09 -8.84 -1.95
CA GLN A 154 16.25 -7.55 -1.27
C GLN A 154 14.87 -6.94 -1.03
N ILE A 155 14.55 -6.65 0.24
CA ILE A 155 13.29 -6.01 0.63
C ILE A 155 13.60 -4.60 1.12
N ARG A 156 12.89 -3.62 0.58
CA ARG A 156 13.13 -2.19 0.81
C ARG A 156 11.82 -1.43 0.96
N THR A 157 11.76 -0.43 1.81
CA THR A 157 10.74 0.63 1.68
C THR A 157 11.01 1.49 0.43
N VAL A 158 10.03 2.28 0.00
CA VAL A 158 10.19 3.24 -1.12
C VAL A 158 11.36 4.19 -0.85
N LEU A 159 11.45 4.71 0.38
CA LEU A 159 12.50 5.63 0.77
C LEU A 159 13.88 4.94 0.77
N GLN A 160 13.99 3.68 1.22
CA GLN A 160 15.24 2.89 1.13
C GLN A 160 15.65 2.64 -0.29
N HIS A 161 14.67 2.32 -1.15
CA HIS A 161 14.93 2.13 -2.56
C HIS A 161 15.47 3.42 -3.18
N ALA A 162 14.80 4.55 -2.96
CA ALA A 162 15.23 5.86 -3.46
C ALA A 162 16.63 6.25 -2.95
N TRP A 163 16.88 6.07 -1.65
CA TRP A 163 18.19 6.31 -1.05
C TRP A 163 19.27 5.44 -1.68
N ALA A 164 19.00 4.15 -1.84
CA ALA A 164 19.96 3.21 -2.40
C ALA A 164 20.26 3.50 -3.87
N GLU A 165 19.29 3.91 -4.69
CA GLU A 165 19.53 4.32 -6.07
C GLU A 165 20.40 5.59 -6.12
N LEU A 166 20.08 6.61 -5.31
CA LEU A 166 20.88 7.85 -5.23
C LEU A 166 22.31 7.61 -4.73
N ALA A 167 22.45 6.80 -3.68
CA ALA A 167 23.72 6.49 -3.06
C ALA A 167 24.56 5.57 -3.94
N HIS A 168 23.96 4.58 -4.60
CA HIS A 168 24.67 3.65 -5.49
C HIS A 168 25.13 4.35 -6.77
N ASP A 169 24.29 5.16 -7.42
CA ASP A 169 24.67 5.91 -8.62
C ASP A 169 25.85 6.85 -8.37
N ARG A 170 25.88 7.50 -7.21
CA ARG A 170 26.96 8.44 -6.86
C ARG A 170 28.19 7.70 -6.35
N SER A 171 28.05 6.74 -5.44
CA SER A 171 29.20 6.02 -4.88
C SER A 171 29.92 5.16 -5.91
N PHE A 172 29.20 4.62 -6.91
CA PHE A 172 29.81 3.82 -7.97
C PHE A 172 30.44 4.68 -9.08
N LYS A 173 29.88 5.87 -9.38
CA LYS A 173 30.50 6.83 -10.33
C LYS A 173 31.67 7.61 -9.71
N PHE A 174 31.74 7.70 -8.38
CA PHE A 174 32.85 8.32 -7.65
C PHE A 174 33.63 7.25 -6.88
N ALA A 175 34.36 6.37 -7.58
CA ALA A 175 35.27 5.38 -6.99
C ALA A 175 36.44 5.98 -6.15
N VAL A 176 36.32 7.24 -5.74
CA VAL A 176 37.23 8.00 -4.88
C VAL A 176 36.48 8.30 -3.59
N ALA A 177 37.07 7.94 -2.45
CA ALA A 177 36.53 8.20 -1.12
C ALA A 177 35.98 9.64 -1.03
N LEU A 178 34.69 9.76 -0.70
CA LEU A 178 34.05 11.06 -0.54
C LEU A 178 34.74 11.85 0.58
N PRO A 179 34.89 13.18 0.46
CA PRO A 179 35.33 14.00 1.58
C PRO A 179 34.48 13.75 2.83
N THR A 180 35.11 13.64 4.00
CA THR A 180 34.44 13.30 5.28
C THR A 180 33.22 14.17 5.60
N LYS A 181 33.23 15.44 5.18
CA LYS A 181 32.08 16.35 5.34
C LYS A 181 30.85 15.90 4.54
N ILE A 182 31.04 15.33 3.36
CA ILE A 182 29.98 14.79 2.50
C ILE A 182 29.49 13.46 3.07
N GLU A 183 30.40 12.58 3.48
CA GLU A 183 30.06 11.32 4.13
C GLU A 183 29.22 11.54 5.40
N ARG A 184 29.61 12.50 6.24
CA ARG A 184 28.82 12.88 7.44
C ARG A 184 27.41 13.34 7.09
N LYS A 185 27.25 14.11 6.01
CA LYS A 185 25.92 14.55 5.53
C LYS A 185 25.10 13.37 5.03
N LEU A 186 25.72 12.45 4.28
CA LEU A 186 25.04 11.25 3.79
C LEU A 186 24.51 10.40 4.96
N ASN A 187 25.34 10.17 5.98
CA ASN A 187 24.92 9.43 7.17
C ASN A 187 23.79 10.15 7.94
N LEU A 188 23.85 11.48 8.05
CA LEU A 188 22.80 12.28 8.69
C LEU A 188 21.45 12.15 7.95
N TYR A 189 21.44 12.32 6.63
CA TYR A 189 20.21 12.21 5.84
C TYR A 189 19.68 10.78 5.78
N SER A 190 20.57 9.79 5.75
CA SER A 190 20.23 8.37 5.93
C SER A 190 19.46 8.15 7.24
N GLY A 191 19.97 8.68 8.36
CA GLY A 191 19.25 8.60 9.65
C GLY A 191 17.93 9.36 9.67
N MET A 192 17.83 10.50 8.97
CA MET A 192 16.56 11.22 8.83
C MET A 192 15.52 10.40 8.07
N LEU A 193 15.90 9.71 6.98
CA LEU A 193 14.99 8.85 6.23
C LEU A 193 14.50 7.66 7.06
N GLU A 194 15.36 7.12 7.92
CA GLU A 194 14.97 6.06 8.87
C GLU A 194 13.92 6.54 9.89
N ILE A 195 14.07 7.77 10.39
CA ILE A 195 13.06 8.39 11.26
C ILE A 195 11.74 8.59 10.50
N VAL A 196 11.79 9.01 9.23
CA VAL A 196 10.59 9.20 8.41
C VAL A 196 9.88 7.86 8.13
N ASP A 197 10.60 6.80 7.80
CA ASP A 197 10.02 5.45 7.64
C ASP A 197 9.30 5.02 8.93
N THR A 198 9.92 5.23 10.09
CA THR A 198 9.34 4.89 11.39
C THR A 198 8.06 5.69 11.64
N ALA A 199 8.05 6.99 11.32
CA ALA A 199 6.89 7.85 11.49
C ALA A 199 5.73 7.44 10.57
N PHE A 200 5.99 7.03 9.32
CA PHE A 200 4.94 6.50 8.45
C PHE A 200 4.32 5.21 8.99
N ASP A 201 5.14 4.32 9.53
CA ASP A 201 4.69 3.11 10.21
C ASP A 201 3.82 3.41 11.44
N GLU A 202 4.20 4.41 12.24
CA GLU A 202 3.44 4.89 13.39
C GLU A 202 2.08 5.46 12.99
N ILE A 203 2.05 6.38 12.02
CA ILE A 203 0.81 6.98 11.52
C ILE A 203 -0.13 5.92 10.97
N SER A 204 0.38 4.94 10.20
CA SER A 204 -0.43 3.86 9.67
C SER A 204 -1.09 3.04 10.79
N ARG A 205 -0.32 2.67 11.83
CA ARG A 205 -0.86 1.95 12.99
C ARG A 205 -1.89 2.76 13.76
N GLU A 206 -1.67 4.07 13.93
CA GLU A 206 -2.61 4.96 14.59
C GLU A 206 -3.93 5.08 13.83
N ILE A 207 -3.88 5.18 12.49
CA ILE A 207 -5.08 5.18 11.64
C ILE A 207 -5.85 3.85 11.78
N ASP A 208 -5.14 2.72 11.76
CA ASP A 208 -5.78 1.41 11.93
C ASP A 208 -6.39 1.22 13.31
N ALA A 209 -5.68 1.66 14.37
CA ALA A 209 -6.19 1.67 15.73
C ALA A 209 -7.40 2.59 15.88
N TYR A 210 -7.37 3.77 15.25
CA TYR A 210 -8.49 4.70 15.22
C TYR A 210 -9.71 4.05 14.56
N LYS A 211 -9.58 3.49 13.33
CA LYS A 211 -10.64 2.71 12.66
C LYS A 211 -11.19 1.60 13.54
N ALA A 212 -10.30 0.80 14.13
CA ALA A 212 -10.68 -0.29 15.02
C ALA A 212 -11.45 0.21 16.26
N SER A 213 -11.12 1.39 16.77
CA SER A 213 -11.79 1.97 17.93
C SER A 213 -13.26 2.30 17.67
N PHE A 214 -13.70 2.46 16.42
CA PHE A 214 -15.12 2.66 16.07
C PHE A 214 -15.87 1.35 15.86
N LYS A 215 -15.17 0.24 15.65
CA LYS A 215 -15.80 -1.07 15.49
C LYS A 215 -16.64 -1.37 16.75
N HIS A 216 -17.88 -1.78 16.55
CA HIS A 216 -18.85 -2.13 17.60
C HIS A 216 -19.30 -1.00 18.56
N LYS A 217 -18.90 0.27 18.34
CA LYS A 217 -19.42 1.39 19.14
C LYS A 217 -20.79 1.85 18.65
N SER A 218 -21.77 1.96 19.54
CA SER A 218 -23.08 2.55 19.24
C SER A 218 -22.98 4.05 18.92
N LEU A 219 -23.99 4.61 18.26
CA LEU A 219 -24.09 6.05 17.99
C LEU A 219 -23.89 6.91 19.25
N ARG A 220 -24.44 6.46 20.39
CA ARG A 220 -24.28 7.16 21.67
C ARG A 220 -22.81 7.23 22.11
N GLN A 221 -22.04 6.17 21.89
CA GLN A 221 -20.62 6.10 22.27
C GLN A 221 -19.72 6.93 21.35
N ILE A 222 -20.16 7.23 20.12
CA ILE A 222 -19.41 8.06 19.16
C ILE A 222 -19.99 9.46 19.01
N SER A 223 -20.97 9.85 19.83
CA SER A 223 -21.66 11.14 19.73
C SER A 223 -20.72 12.35 19.73
N HIS A 224 -19.62 12.28 20.50
CA HIS A 224 -18.60 13.33 20.58
C HIS A 224 -17.50 13.22 19.51
N ALA A 225 -17.49 12.17 18.68
CA ALA A 225 -16.49 12.00 17.64
C ALA A 225 -16.65 13.08 16.58
N GLU A 226 -15.53 13.62 16.11
CA GLU A 226 -15.49 14.57 15.00
C GLU A 226 -15.97 13.92 13.70
N ILE A 227 -16.49 14.73 12.78
CA ILE A 227 -16.87 14.27 11.45
C ILE A 227 -15.64 13.98 10.60
N ASP A 228 -15.47 12.71 10.26
CA ASP A 228 -14.53 12.18 9.28
C ASP A 228 -15.14 10.99 8.53
N SER A 229 -14.41 10.43 7.56
CA SER A 229 -14.95 9.32 6.76
C SER A 229 -15.22 8.05 7.58
N ILE A 230 -14.48 7.81 8.66
CA ILE A 230 -14.57 6.58 9.48
C ILE A 230 -15.77 6.65 10.42
N SER A 231 -15.90 7.78 11.11
CA SER A 231 -17.03 8.08 12.00
C SER A 231 -18.35 8.17 11.23
N LEU A 232 -18.36 8.74 10.02
CA LEU A 232 -19.53 8.75 9.13
C LEU A 232 -19.91 7.36 8.63
N GLU A 233 -18.94 6.55 8.21
CA GLU A 233 -19.20 5.15 7.84
C GLU A 233 -19.77 4.37 9.02
N ARG A 234 -19.26 4.60 10.23
CA ARG A 234 -19.81 4.01 11.45
C ARG A 234 -21.23 4.48 11.72
N PHE A 235 -21.50 5.78 11.55
CA PHE A 235 -22.84 6.34 11.68
C PHE A 235 -23.83 5.67 10.72
N LEU A 236 -23.47 5.55 9.43
CA LEU A 236 -24.29 4.87 8.43
C LEU A 236 -24.54 3.41 8.78
N THR A 237 -23.52 2.70 9.25
CA THR A 237 -23.63 1.29 9.65
C THR A 237 -24.66 1.12 10.77
N GLU A 238 -24.62 1.97 11.79
CA GLU A 238 -25.55 1.88 12.92
C GLU A 238 -26.98 2.30 12.55
N ILE A 239 -27.15 3.33 11.72
CA ILE A 239 -28.46 3.71 11.21
C ILE A 239 -29.03 2.59 10.32
N SER A 240 -28.20 2.03 9.44
CA SER A 240 -28.59 0.93 8.56
C SER A 240 -29.10 -0.28 9.33
N ALA A 241 -28.37 -0.67 10.39
CA ALA A 241 -28.75 -1.78 11.26
C ALA A 241 -30.01 -1.48 12.08
N SER A 242 -30.13 -0.26 12.63
CA SER A 242 -31.26 0.11 13.49
C SER A 242 -32.58 0.25 12.74
N TRP A 243 -32.53 0.54 11.44
CA TRP A 243 -33.72 0.83 10.61
C TRP A 243 -33.92 -0.15 9.45
N GLU A 244 -33.18 -1.27 9.44
CA GLU A 244 -33.24 -2.31 8.40
C GLU A 244 -33.18 -1.73 6.98
N SER A 245 -32.39 -0.68 6.79
CA SER A 245 -32.24 0.02 5.51
C SER A 245 -30.80 -0.14 5.05
N PRO A 246 -30.52 -0.89 3.97
CA PRO A 246 -29.14 -1.20 3.57
C PRO A 246 -28.46 0.05 3.02
N LEU A 247 -27.71 0.78 3.85
CA LEU A 247 -26.96 1.96 3.41
C LEU A 247 -25.51 1.56 3.14
N LYS A 248 -25.06 1.74 1.91
CA LYS A 248 -23.69 1.50 1.48
C LYS A 248 -22.87 2.78 1.65
N ALA A 249 -21.76 2.66 2.36
CA ALA A 249 -20.76 3.72 2.41
C ALA A 249 -20.18 3.93 1.00
N GLY A 250 -20.24 5.17 0.52
CA GLY A 250 -19.68 5.56 -0.77
C GLY A 250 -19.46 7.07 -0.79
N HIS A 251 -18.31 7.51 -1.31
CA HIS A 251 -17.92 8.92 -1.36
C HIS A 251 -17.98 9.63 0.03
N MET A 252 -17.48 8.95 1.07
CA MET A 252 -17.49 9.49 2.44
C MET A 252 -16.61 10.72 2.60
N ASP A 253 -15.60 10.90 1.76
CA ASP A 253 -14.80 12.11 1.62
C ASP A 253 -15.67 13.31 1.24
N ILE A 254 -16.51 13.17 0.20
CA ILE A 254 -17.44 14.23 -0.23
C ILE A 254 -18.49 14.48 0.85
N ALA A 255 -19.06 13.41 1.43
CA ALA A 255 -20.05 13.54 2.51
C ALA A 255 -19.46 14.26 3.73
N THR A 256 -18.22 13.97 4.12
CA THR A 256 -17.49 14.62 5.21
C THR A 256 -17.42 16.13 4.97
N GLU A 257 -17.00 16.53 3.77
CA GLU A 257 -16.87 17.94 3.41
C GLU A 257 -18.24 18.66 3.42
N GLU A 258 -19.28 18.05 2.85
CA GLU A 258 -20.62 18.63 2.86
C GLU A 258 -21.18 18.81 4.29
N VAL A 259 -20.98 17.82 5.16
CA VAL A 259 -21.42 17.89 6.58
C VAL A 259 -20.68 19.00 7.33
N LYS A 260 -19.36 19.13 7.11
CA LYS A 260 -18.56 20.21 7.70
C LYS A 260 -18.99 21.58 7.19
N GLN A 261 -19.20 21.74 5.89
CA GLN A 261 -19.69 22.99 5.29
C GLN A 261 -21.09 23.37 5.82
N PHE A 262 -21.96 22.38 6.02
CA PHE A 262 -23.26 22.59 6.63
C PHE A 262 -23.17 23.13 8.08
N GLY A 263 -22.04 22.93 8.74
CA GLY A 263 -21.74 23.41 10.09
C GLY A 263 -21.96 22.35 11.17
N ILE A 264 -21.89 21.08 10.82
CA ILE A 264 -21.92 19.95 11.77
C ILE A 264 -20.50 19.46 11.98
N SER A 265 -20.11 19.37 13.24
CA SER A 265 -18.75 19.05 13.69
C SER A 265 -18.65 17.68 14.35
N THR A 266 -19.76 17.16 14.90
CA THR A 266 -19.78 15.87 15.61
C THR A 266 -20.87 14.91 15.13
N ILE A 267 -20.68 13.61 15.39
CA ILE A 267 -21.69 12.58 15.06
C ILE A 267 -23.00 12.79 15.82
N GLY A 268 -22.97 13.30 17.06
CA GLY A 268 -24.17 13.59 17.84
C GLY A 268 -25.03 14.69 17.21
N GLU A 269 -24.39 15.73 16.68
CA GLU A 269 -25.07 16.79 15.92
C GLU A 269 -25.70 16.25 14.64
N LEU A 270 -25.00 15.36 13.91
CA LEU A 270 -25.56 14.70 12.73
C LEU A 270 -26.73 13.78 13.10
N GLN A 271 -26.58 13.00 14.17
CA GLN A 271 -27.62 12.11 14.67
C GLN A 271 -28.89 12.88 15.06
N ALA A 272 -28.77 14.09 15.59
CA ALA A 272 -29.92 14.94 15.91
C ALA A 272 -30.76 15.31 14.68
N LEU A 273 -30.18 15.32 13.47
CA LEU A 273 -30.96 15.49 12.23
C LEU A 273 -31.73 14.22 11.83
N ALA A 274 -31.22 13.05 12.21
CA ALA A 274 -31.83 11.75 11.96
C ALA A 274 -32.97 11.45 12.96
N SER A 275 -33.97 12.33 13.00
CA SER A 275 -35.17 12.14 13.82
C SER A 275 -35.99 10.92 13.35
N ASP A 276 -36.74 10.30 14.26
CA ASP A 276 -37.65 9.18 13.93
C ASP A 276 -38.63 9.57 12.81
N GLN A 277 -39.09 10.82 12.78
CA GLN A 277 -39.96 11.31 11.71
C GLN A 277 -39.26 11.29 10.35
N PHE A 278 -37.99 11.68 10.29
CA PHE A 278 -37.20 11.61 9.06
C PHE A 278 -37.00 10.15 8.65
N LEU A 279 -36.58 9.29 9.57
CA LEU A 279 -36.21 7.91 9.29
C LEU A 279 -37.41 7.09 8.82
N HIS A 280 -38.58 7.22 9.45
CA HIS A 280 -39.82 6.60 8.98
C HIS A 280 -40.24 7.07 7.57
N LYS A 281 -40.06 8.37 7.26
CA LYS A 281 -40.36 8.88 5.91
C LYS A 281 -39.34 8.40 4.88
N TYR A 282 -38.08 8.24 5.28
CA TYR A 282 -37.02 7.76 4.40
C TYR A 282 -37.31 6.31 3.99
N GLN A 283 -37.54 5.43 4.97
CA GLN A 283 -37.80 4.00 4.75
C GLN A 283 -39.04 3.73 3.88
N SER A 284 -40.08 4.56 4.00
CA SER A 284 -41.34 4.36 3.27
C SER A 284 -41.36 4.92 1.84
N LYS A 285 -40.38 5.73 1.44
CA LYS A 285 -40.43 6.49 0.18
C LYS A 285 -39.20 6.37 -0.71
N LEU A 286 -38.08 5.89 -0.18
CA LEU A 286 -36.80 5.89 -0.90
C LEU A 286 -36.24 4.47 -0.98
N ASP A 287 -36.27 3.92 -2.19
CA ASP A 287 -35.52 2.70 -2.54
C ASP A 287 -34.12 3.10 -3.00
N SER A 288 -33.27 3.48 -2.05
CA SER A 288 -31.87 3.80 -2.31
C SER A 288 -30.97 3.35 -1.17
N ASP A 289 -29.90 2.66 -1.55
CA ASP A 289 -28.84 2.21 -0.68
C ASP A 289 -27.67 3.20 -0.58
N SER A 290 -27.79 4.41 -1.13
CA SER A 290 -26.67 5.36 -1.16
C SER A 290 -26.46 6.07 0.19
N GLY A 291 -25.34 5.78 0.86
CA GLY A 291 -24.97 6.43 2.12
C GLY A 291 -24.75 7.95 2.02
N ILE A 292 -24.06 8.42 0.98
CA ILE A 292 -23.92 9.87 0.72
C ILE A 292 -25.27 10.52 0.42
N GLY A 293 -26.14 9.84 -0.35
CA GLY A 293 -27.48 10.31 -0.63
C GLY A 293 -28.33 10.48 0.63
N PHE A 294 -28.25 9.50 1.54
CA PHE A 294 -28.89 9.54 2.85
C PHE A 294 -28.41 10.73 3.70
N ILE A 295 -27.08 10.90 3.85
CA ILE A 295 -26.48 12.01 4.62
C ILE A 295 -26.89 13.37 4.04
N ARG A 296 -26.89 13.49 2.71
CA ARG A 296 -27.30 14.72 2.04
C ARG A 296 -28.79 15.02 2.26
N LEU A 297 -29.63 14.00 2.18
CA LEU A 297 -31.05 14.12 2.47
C LEU A 297 -31.32 14.49 3.93
N LEU A 298 -30.54 14.00 4.89
CA LEU A 298 -30.62 14.43 6.29
C LEU A 298 -30.42 15.96 6.40
N MET A 299 -29.36 16.49 5.79
CA MET A 299 -29.06 17.93 5.83
C MET A 299 -30.11 18.76 5.10
N LEU A 300 -30.51 18.36 3.88
CA LEU A 300 -31.54 19.04 3.10
C LEU A 300 -32.89 19.02 3.82
N TYR A 301 -33.25 17.89 4.42
CA TYR A 301 -34.48 17.78 5.20
C TYR A 301 -34.40 18.61 6.47
N GLY A 302 -33.25 18.67 7.14
CA GLY A 302 -33.04 19.46 8.35
C GLY A 302 -33.19 20.96 8.10
N ASP A 303 -32.41 21.52 7.17
CA ASP A 303 -32.39 22.95 6.85
C ASP A 303 -31.90 23.18 5.41
N ILE A 304 -32.84 23.19 4.46
CA ILE A 304 -32.52 23.31 3.03
C ILE A 304 -31.85 24.65 2.67
N ASP A 305 -32.19 25.73 3.37
CA ASP A 305 -31.63 27.04 3.10
C ASP A 305 -30.16 27.08 3.55
N ARG A 306 -29.87 26.55 4.75
CA ARG A 306 -28.49 26.42 5.22
C ARG A 306 -27.65 25.56 4.30
N TYR A 307 -28.20 24.44 3.80
CA TYR A 307 -27.49 23.58 2.85
C TYR A 307 -27.07 24.38 1.62
N PHE A 308 -28.00 25.03 0.91
CA PHE A 308 -27.66 25.77 -0.30
C PHE A 308 -26.91 27.09 -0.07
N GLN A 309 -26.91 27.63 1.15
CA GLN A 309 -26.13 28.81 1.51
C GLN A 309 -24.67 28.49 1.86
N ARG A 310 -24.39 27.34 2.48
CA ARG A 310 -23.07 27.00 3.01
C ARG A 310 -22.37 25.87 2.27
N VAL A 311 -23.12 24.90 1.79
CA VAL A 311 -22.59 23.74 1.07
C VAL A 311 -22.47 24.08 -0.40
N SER A 312 -21.31 23.80 -0.99
CA SER A 312 -21.10 23.88 -2.43
C SER A 312 -21.35 22.49 -3.05
N PRO A 313 -22.53 22.24 -3.66
CA PRO A 313 -22.93 20.90 -4.09
C PRO A 313 -22.01 20.40 -5.22
N GLN A 314 -21.39 19.24 -5.06
CA GLN A 314 -20.58 18.60 -6.11
C GLN A 314 -21.38 17.64 -7.01
N TRP A 315 -22.70 17.81 -7.05
CA TRP A 315 -23.62 16.91 -7.73
C TRP A 315 -24.59 17.69 -8.60
N GLY A 316 -24.95 17.12 -9.75
CA GLY A 316 -25.81 17.76 -10.75
C GLY A 316 -27.19 17.12 -10.90
N THR A 317 -27.44 15.97 -10.27
CA THR A 317 -28.71 15.24 -10.41
C THR A 317 -29.27 14.74 -9.08
N ALA A 318 -30.58 14.84 -8.90
CA ALA A 318 -31.33 14.24 -7.80
C ALA A 318 -32.32 13.20 -8.34
N PRO A 319 -32.48 12.03 -7.71
CA PRO A 319 -33.58 11.12 -8.00
C PRO A 319 -34.94 11.79 -7.75
N GLN A 320 -35.94 11.47 -8.58
CA GLN A 320 -37.32 11.96 -8.39
C GLN A 320 -37.84 11.66 -6.97
N ALA A 321 -37.56 10.49 -6.42
CA ALA A 321 -37.99 10.13 -5.07
C ALA A 321 -37.41 11.06 -3.99
N ALA A 322 -36.16 11.53 -4.15
CA ALA A 322 -35.54 12.50 -3.24
C ALA A 322 -36.21 13.87 -3.35
N PHE A 323 -36.59 14.29 -4.57
CA PHE A 323 -37.37 15.50 -4.78
C PHE A 323 -38.74 15.40 -4.11
N ASP A 324 -39.49 14.33 -4.36
CA ASP A 324 -40.82 14.11 -3.80
C ASP A 324 -40.78 14.04 -2.26
N PHE A 325 -39.72 13.47 -1.70
CA PHE A 325 -39.48 13.45 -0.27
C PHE A 325 -39.37 14.87 0.32
N LEU A 326 -38.52 15.72 -0.25
CA LEU A 326 -38.32 17.11 0.21
C LEU A 326 -39.54 18.00 -0.08
N LEU A 327 -40.28 17.71 -1.15
CA LEU A 327 -41.49 18.42 -1.54
C LEU A 327 -42.52 18.45 -0.42
N THR A 328 -42.64 17.34 0.33
CA THR A 328 -43.59 17.24 1.46
C THR A 328 -43.32 18.21 2.60
N LYS A 329 -42.09 18.74 2.70
CA LYS A 329 -41.69 19.68 3.77
C LYS A 329 -41.62 21.13 3.28
N TYR A 330 -41.09 21.37 2.08
CA TYR A 330 -40.74 22.72 1.64
C TYR A 330 -41.62 23.28 0.51
N GLY A 331 -42.41 22.44 -0.15
CA GLY A 331 -43.26 22.83 -1.28
C GLY A 331 -42.51 23.02 -2.61
N ALA A 332 -43.27 22.96 -3.72
CA ALA A 332 -42.72 22.89 -5.07
C ALA A 332 -41.94 24.15 -5.48
N ALA A 333 -42.51 25.32 -5.22
CA ALA A 333 -41.94 26.59 -5.67
C ALA A 333 -40.54 26.83 -5.09
N LYS A 334 -40.35 26.59 -3.78
CA LYS A 334 -39.07 26.76 -3.10
C LYS A 334 -38.04 25.74 -3.60
N LEU A 335 -38.43 24.46 -3.63
CA LEU A 335 -37.52 23.38 -4.00
C LEU A 335 -37.05 23.53 -5.46
N SER A 336 -37.96 23.73 -6.41
CA SER A 336 -37.61 23.94 -7.82
C SER A 336 -36.76 25.20 -8.04
N GLY A 337 -37.01 26.27 -7.29
CA GLY A 337 -36.21 27.49 -7.35
C GLY A 337 -34.76 27.27 -6.92
N LEU A 338 -34.55 26.56 -5.80
CA LEU A 338 -33.22 26.22 -5.30
C LEU A 338 -32.47 25.29 -6.25
N LEU A 339 -33.11 24.20 -6.70
CA LEU A 339 -32.47 23.26 -7.63
C LEU A 339 -32.07 23.95 -8.94
N LYS A 340 -32.94 24.79 -9.51
CA LYS A 340 -32.62 25.57 -10.72
C LYS A 340 -31.45 26.52 -10.50
N LYS A 341 -31.42 27.25 -9.37
CA LYS A 341 -30.33 28.17 -9.02
C LYS A 341 -28.98 27.46 -8.94
N HIS A 342 -28.97 26.24 -8.42
CA HIS A 342 -27.76 25.42 -8.24
C HIS A 342 -27.50 24.44 -9.40
N LYS A 343 -28.23 24.55 -10.51
CA LYS A 343 -28.09 23.70 -11.71
C LYS A 343 -28.20 22.20 -11.42
N ILE A 344 -29.14 21.85 -10.55
CA ILE A 344 -29.44 20.46 -10.21
C ILE A 344 -30.67 20.01 -10.97
N GLU A 345 -30.52 18.94 -11.75
CA GLU A 345 -31.58 18.32 -12.53
C GLU A 345 -32.25 17.17 -11.77
N ILE A 346 -33.54 16.95 -12.04
CA ILE A 346 -34.28 15.84 -11.44
C ILE A 346 -34.27 14.68 -12.43
N ARG A 347 -33.67 13.56 -12.05
CA ARG A 347 -33.66 12.33 -12.86
C ARG A 347 -34.90 11.50 -12.52
N LYS A 348 -35.76 11.29 -13.52
CA LYS A 348 -36.84 10.30 -13.44
C LYS A 348 -36.21 8.90 -13.49
N GLN A 349 -36.68 7.96 -12.66
CA GLN A 349 -36.29 6.56 -12.82
C GLN A 349 -36.70 6.13 -14.23
N GLU A 350 -35.73 5.71 -15.04
CA GLU A 350 -36.03 4.92 -16.22
C GLU A 350 -36.60 3.60 -15.70
N THR A 351 -37.88 3.36 -15.95
CA THR A 351 -38.45 2.03 -15.77
C THR A 351 -37.62 1.09 -16.61
N SER A 352 -36.80 0.26 -15.97
CA SER A 352 -36.17 -0.87 -16.61
C SER A 352 -37.28 -1.73 -17.20
N THR A 353 -37.48 -1.65 -18.51
CA THR A 353 -38.19 -2.68 -19.25
C THR A 353 -37.46 -4.00 -18.97
N PRO A 354 -38.12 -5.04 -18.44
CA PRO A 354 -37.49 -6.34 -18.35
C PRO A 354 -37.30 -6.85 -19.78
N GLU A 355 -36.06 -7.06 -20.20
CA GLU A 355 -35.73 -7.97 -21.31
C GLU A 355 -35.65 -9.41 -20.80
#